data_AF-A0A3A8IGQ2-F1
#
_entry.id   AF-A0A3A8IGQ2-F1
#
_cell.length_a   1.000
_cell.length_b   1.000
_cell.length_c   1.000
_cell.angle_alpha   90.00
_cell.angle_beta   90.00
_cell.angle_gamma   90.00
#
_symmetry.space_group_name_H-M   'P 1'
#
loop_
_entity.id
_entity.type
_entity.pdbx_description
1 polymer ?
#
loop_
_entity_poly.entity_id
_entity_poly.type
_entity_poly.pdbx_seq_one_letter_code
_entity_poly.pdbx_strand_id
1 'polypeptide(L)'
;MRESAEVISGPRKMSMPPSESPKTDLEKELSELRREVIESRNLVIKTDNLLKNLHAEVKAVGKRHEDFQKRQWISSAVAYALFVILAVGGAVLVSGARSSSSTNERERLEKQVADLSTQLEKQRGDATAHLTAQRAAGEVYKMMTTLPGDERLKGIDALVKLDTQRLSSLERQALNDRAANLRRETGDAAFERGKQAFRRNEMNAVVSDLSRFLAMNPGEADALDASFFLGTAYNQLRQHDKAVPLLARFVDGDKKSKTRDYAMLLLAQSYQETGAYDKAADTVRDALATYPATQYLSQFRGRLSSAKRAASGGDAAAPAGVPGAAVPAAQTAAPAGQ
;
A
#
# COMPACT_ATOMS: atom_id res chain seq x y z
N MET A 1 -14.25 -28.35 113.54
CA MET A 1 -13.52 -28.81 114.74
C MET A 1 -13.10 -27.54 115.47
N ARG A 2 -13.87 -27.02 116.45
CA ARG A 2 -13.87 -27.39 117.90
C ARG A 2 -12.42 -27.41 118.43
N GLU A 3 -11.98 -26.62 119.41
CA GLU A 3 -12.51 -26.20 120.73
C GLU A 3 -11.63 -25.04 121.27
N SER A 4 -12.17 -23.97 121.88
CA SER A 4 -12.39 -23.74 123.34
C SER A 4 -11.11 -23.34 124.09
N ALA A 5 -11.04 -22.11 124.67
CA ALA A 5 -11.37 -21.73 126.07
C ALA A 5 -10.32 -22.25 127.08
N GLU A 6 -9.89 -21.65 128.19
CA GLU A 6 -10.33 -20.58 129.11
C GLU A 6 -9.08 -20.29 130.02
N VAL A 7 -8.72 -19.05 130.37
CA VAL A 7 -9.04 -18.26 131.60
C VAL A 7 -8.50 -18.85 132.94
N ILE A 8 -8.24 -17.93 133.89
CA ILE A 8 -8.18 -18.05 135.37
C ILE A 8 -6.75 -18.13 135.93
N SER A 9 -6.34 -17.45 137.00
CA SER A 9 -6.73 -16.25 137.76
C SER A 9 -5.58 -16.00 138.78
N GLY A 10 -5.53 -14.83 139.43
CA GLY A 10 -4.51 -14.46 140.43
C GLY A 10 -4.51 -15.29 141.73
N PRO A 11 -3.99 -14.83 142.90
CA PRO A 11 -3.69 -13.44 143.26
C PRO A 11 -2.40 -13.18 144.10
N ARG A 12 -2.17 -11.88 144.38
CA ARG A 12 -1.20 -11.26 145.30
C ARG A 12 -1.11 -11.90 146.69
N LYS A 13 0.09 -11.84 147.33
CA LYS A 13 0.26 -11.36 148.72
C LYS A 13 1.60 -10.65 148.95
N MET A 14 1.50 -9.54 149.69
CA MET A 14 2.58 -8.71 150.22
C MET A 14 3.28 -9.36 151.42
N SER A 15 4.58 -9.10 151.62
CA SER A 15 5.14 -8.69 152.92
C SER A 15 6.62 -8.28 152.78
N MET A 16 6.95 -7.21 153.50
CA MET A 16 8.24 -6.51 153.60
C MET A 16 9.30 -7.29 154.42
N PRO A 17 10.58 -6.85 154.41
CA PRO A 17 11.79 -7.66 154.67
C PRO A 17 12.27 -7.48 156.14
N PRO A 18 13.46 -7.95 156.63
CA PRO A 18 14.80 -7.53 156.14
C PRO A 18 15.96 -8.57 156.17
N SER A 19 17.03 -8.18 155.46
CA SER A 19 18.47 -8.34 155.75
C SER A 19 19.13 -9.73 155.82
N GLU A 20 19.96 -10.07 154.82
CA GLU A 20 21.44 -9.98 154.87
C GLU A 20 22.15 -10.76 153.73
N SER A 21 23.10 -10.07 153.08
CA SER A 21 24.32 -10.54 152.38
C SER A 21 24.31 -10.89 150.85
N PRO A 22 25.38 -10.52 150.10
CA PRO A 22 25.27 -10.02 148.71
C PRO A 22 26.14 -10.79 147.69
N LYS A 23 25.82 -12.05 147.37
CA LYS A 23 26.63 -12.84 146.40
C LYS A 23 25.88 -13.61 145.31
N THR A 24 24.53 -13.61 145.27
CA THR A 24 23.75 -14.48 144.36
C THR A 24 23.04 -13.80 143.20
N ASP A 25 22.87 -12.47 143.19
CA ASP A 25 22.11 -11.78 142.12
C ASP A 25 22.91 -11.55 140.83
N LEU A 26 24.24 -11.41 140.94
CA LEU A 26 25.12 -11.10 139.81
C LEU A 26 25.21 -12.24 138.77
N GLU A 27 25.12 -13.50 139.22
CA GLU A 27 25.24 -14.68 138.35
C GLU A 27 23.99 -14.89 137.47
N LYS A 28 22.80 -14.51 137.95
CA LYS A 28 21.56 -14.61 137.18
C LYS A 28 21.53 -13.60 136.04
N GLU A 29 21.88 -12.34 136.32
CA GLU A 29 21.95 -11.28 135.29
C GLU A 29 22.94 -11.63 134.16
N LEU A 30 24.10 -12.19 134.51
CA LEU A 30 25.10 -12.65 133.53
C LEU A 30 24.57 -13.76 132.60
N SER A 31 23.72 -14.65 133.13
CA SER A 31 23.14 -15.75 132.35
C SER A 31 22.06 -15.28 131.36
N GLU A 32 21.24 -14.29 131.74
CA GLU A 32 20.25 -13.68 130.87
C GLU A 32 20.90 -12.85 129.77
N LEU A 33 21.91 -12.03 130.11
CA LEU A 33 22.72 -11.30 129.13
C LEU A 33 23.34 -12.23 128.08
N ARG A 34 23.90 -13.38 128.49
CA ARG A 34 24.47 -14.35 127.55
C ARG A 34 23.41 -14.95 126.63
N ARG A 35 22.21 -15.23 127.13
CA ARG A 35 21.09 -15.75 126.32
C ARG A 35 20.60 -14.71 125.31
N GLU A 36 20.44 -13.47 125.74
CA GLU A 36 20.04 -12.35 124.88
C GLU A 36 21.08 -12.06 123.79
N VAL A 37 22.37 -12.18 124.12
CA VAL A 37 23.46 -12.07 123.13
C VAL A 37 23.42 -13.20 122.11
N ILE A 38 23.07 -14.44 122.50
CA ILE A 38 22.92 -15.54 121.55
C ILE A 38 21.68 -15.35 120.68
N GLU A 39 20.56 -14.93 121.26
CA GLU A 39 19.31 -14.71 120.54
C GLU A 39 19.42 -13.55 119.55
N SER A 40 20.01 -12.43 119.95
CA SER A 40 20.33 -11.31 119.06
C SER A 40 21.29 -11.73 117.95
N ARG A 41 22.34 -12.50 118.22
CA ARG A 41 23.24 -13.03 117.18
C ARG A 41 22.50 -13.93 116.19
N ASN A 42 21.58 -14.76 116.67
CA ASN A 42 20.80 -15.65 115.80
C ASN A 42 19.80 -14.86 114.94
N LEU A 43 19.21 -13.80 115.50
CA LEU A 43 18.36 -12.86 114.79
C LEU A 43 19.15 -12.11 113.72
N VAL A 44 20.38 -11.68 114.02
CA VAL A 44 21.32 -11.06 113.08
C VAL A 44 21.70 -12.01 111.94
N ILE A 45 21.95 -13.29 112.21
CA ILE A 45 22.22 -14.29 111.15
C ILE A 45 20.99 -14.47 110.27
N LYS A 46 19.79 -14.49 110.86
CA LYS A 46 18.55 -14.65 110.11
C LYS A 46 18.26 -13.43 109.24
N THR A 47 18.48 -12.21 109.74
CA THR A 47 18.33 -10.99 108.96
C THR A 47 19.38 -10.90 107.87
N ASP A 48 20.63 -11.29 108.11
CA ASP A 48 21.68 -11.36 107.10
C ASP A 48 21.34 -12.35 105.97
N ASN A 49 20.81 -13.53 106.31
CA ASN A 49 20.34 -14.49 105.30
C ASN A 49 19.13 -13.98 104.50
N LEU A 50 18.17 -13.33 105.16
CA LEU A 50 17.03 -12.71 104.47
C LEU A 50 17.47 -11.57 103.56
N LEU A 51 18.43 -10.75 103.99
CA LEU A 51 19.01 -9.68 103.17
C LEU A 51 19.74 -10.22 101.94
N LYS A 52 20.51 -11.31 102.10
CA LYS A 52 21.19 -11.98 100.98
C LYS A 52 20.20 -12.56 99.97
N ASN A 53 19.13 -13.20 100.44
CA ASN A 53 18.06 -13.72 99.57
C ASN A 53 17.32 -12.59 98.86
N LEU A 54 16.93 -11.54 99.59
CA LEU A 54 16.27 -10.38 99.00
C LEU A 54 17.16 -9.71 97.95
N HIS A 55 18.46 -9.58 98.22
CA HIS A 55 19.42 -9.05 97.26
C HIS A 55 19.52 -9.92 95.99
N ALA A 56 19.52 -11.25 96.15
CA ALA A 56 19.52 -12.17 95.01
C ALA A 56 18.22 -12.07 94.19
N GLU A 57 17.06 -11.95 94.83
CA GLU A 57 15.77 -11.78 94.15
C GLU A 57 15.66 -10.44 93.44
N VAL A 58 16.06 -9.34 94.08
CA VAL A 58 16.11 -8.00 93.46
C VAL A 58 17.00 -8.01 92.22
N LYS A 59 18.16 -8.66 92.30
CA LYS A 59 19.07 -8.82 91.16
C LYS A 59 18.45 -9.68 90.05
N ALA A 60 17.73 -10.75 90.40
CA ALA A 60 17.06 -11.62 89.43
C ALA A 60 15.91 -10.90 88.71
N VAL A 61 15.12 -10.09 89.43
CA VAL A 61 14.05 -9.26 88.84
C VAL A 61 14.65 -8.19 87.93
N GLY A 62 15.71 -7.51 88.35
CA GLY A 62 16.44 -6.54 87.51
C GLY A 62 16.94 -7.16 86.21
N LYS A 63 17.57 -8.34 86.29
CA LYS A 63 18.05 -9.07 85.10
C LYS A 63 16.92 -9.49 84.17
N ARG A 64 15.79 -9.97 84.71
CA ARG A 64 14.61 -10.31 83.89
C ARG A 64 14.04 -9.07 83.19
N HIS A 65 13.96 -7.94 83.88
CA HIS A 65 13.44 -6.70 83.28
C HIS A 65 14.36 -6.21 82.16
N GLU A 66 15.67 -6.29 82.35
CA GLU A 66 16.68 -5.97 81.32
C GLU A 66 16.59 -6.92 80.11
N ASP A 67 16.42 -8.23 80.34
CA ASP A 67 16.26 -9.22 79.27
C ASP A 67 14.94 -9.02 78.49
N PHE A 68 13.84 -8.68 79.17
CA PHE A 68 12.57 -8.33 78.52
C PHE A 68 12.68 -7.05 77.68
N GLN A 69 13.30 -6.00 78.23
CA GLN A 69 13.54 -4.75 77.49
C GLN A 69 14.44 -4.98 76.27
N LYS A 70 15.52 -5.75 76.42
CA LYS A 70 16.39 -6.13 75.29
C LYS A 70 15.61 -6.91 74.23
N ARG A 71 14.83 -7.92 74.63
CA ARG A 71 14.02 -8.71 73.68
C ARG A 71 12.95 -7.87 72.98
N GLN A 72 12.27 -6.99 73.70
CA GLN A 72 11.23 -6.11 73.16
C GLN A 72 11.81 -5.02 72.25
N TRP A 73 12.99 -4.52 72.58
CA TRP A 73 13.71 -3.58 71.72
C TRP A 73 14.21 -4.26 70.44
N ILE A 74 14.75 -5.47 70.54
CA ILE A 74 15.16 -6.27 69.38
C ILE A 74 13.94 -6.63 68.50
N SER A 75 12.83 -7.07 69.09
CA SER A 75 11.63 -7.46 68.31
C SER A 75 10.97 -6.27 67.64
N SER A 76 10.92 -5.10 68.29
CA SER A 76 10.40 -3.87 67.68
C SER A 76 11.32 -3.37 66.57
N ALA A 77 12.64 -3.40 66.76
CA ALA A 77 13.61 -3.07 65.71
C ALA A 77 13.46 -3.99 64.47
N VAL A 78 13.28 -5.29 64.68
CA VAL A 78 13.02 -6.25 63.58
C VAL A 78 11.68 -5.97 62.91
N ALA A 79 10.63 -5.67 63.66
CA ALA A 79 9.31 -5.34 63.11
C ALA A 79 9.35 -4.06 62.25
N TYR A 80 10.03 -3.01 62.71
CA TYR A 80 10.21 -1.78 61.93
C TYR A 80 11.07 -2.02 60.68
N ALA A 81 12.13 -2.83 60.79
CA ALA A 81 12.95 -3.19 59.62
C ALA A 81 12.13 -3.94 58.56
N LEU A 82 11.31 -4.93 58.97
CA LEU A 82 10.41 -5.65 58.08
C LEU A 82 9.34 -4.73 57.45
N PHE A 83 8.78 -3.81 58.23
CA PHE A 83 7.80 -2.84 57.74
C PHE A 83 8.41 -1.90 56.68
N VAL A 84 9.62 -1.40 56.92
CA VAL A 84 10.34 -0.56 55.94
C VAL A 84 10.61 -1.34 54.65
N ILE A 85 11.06 -2.60 54.76
CA ILE A 85 11.31 -3.45 53.59
C ILE A 85 10.02 -3.67 52.78
N LEU A 86 8.90 -3.96 53.44
CA LEU A 86 7.60 -4.13 52.77
C LEU A 86 7.11 -2.84 52.13
N ALA A 87 7.22 -1.71 52.82
CA ALA A 87 6.81 -0.40 52.29
C ALA A 87 7.65 0.01 51.08
N VAL A 88 8.98 -0.16 51.14
CA VAL A 88 9.90 0.12 50.04
C VAL A 88 9.67 -0.86 48.88
N GLY A 89 9.52 -2.15 49.17
CA GLY A 89 9.22 -3.18 48.16
C GLY A 89 7.90 -2.91 47.44
N GLY A 90 6.84 -2.55 48.18
CA GLY A 90 5.56 -2.16 47.62
C GLY A 90 5.63 -0.90 46.75
N ALA A 91 6.38 0.12 47.20
CA ALA A 91 6.57 1.36 46.44
C ALA A 91 7.32 1.13 45.11
N VAL A 92 8.38 0.31 45.13
CA VAL A 92 9.15 -0.06 43.93
C VAL A 92 8.29 -0.85 42.95
N LEU A 93 7.49 -1.82 43.42
CA LEU A 93 6.60 -2.60 42.56
C LEU A 93 5.52 -1.73 41.90
N VAL A 94 4.88 -0.83 42.65
CA VAL A 94 3.86 0.09 42.10
C VAL A 94 4.47 1.10 41.13
N SER A 95 5.66 1.64 41.43
CA SER A 95 6.37 2.56 40.54
C SER A 95 6.82 1.87 39.25
N GLY A 96 7.37 0.65 39.35
CA GLY A 96 7.77 -0.16 38.21
C GLY A 96 6.58 -0.55 37.32
N ALA A 97 5.44 -0.90 37.91
CA ALA A 97 4.21 -1.24 37.18
C ALA A 97 3.58 -0.02 36.48
N ARG A 98 3.57 1.16 37.11
CA ARG A 98 3.11 2.41 36.47
C ARG A 98 4.08 2.90 35.39
N SER A 99 5.37 2.71 35.61
CA SER A 99 6.40 3.05 34.62
C SER A 99 6.25 2.17 33.39
N SER A 100 6.07 0.85 33.55
CA SER A 100 5.89 -0.07 32.43
C SER A 100 4.57 0.15 31.68
N SER A 101 3.47 0.46 32.37
CA SER A 101 2.21 0.79 31.70
C SER A 101 2.33 2.10 30.90
N SER A 102 2.99 3.11 31.46
CA SER A 102 3.20 4.39 30.78
C SER A 102 4.17 4.29 29.61
N THR A 103 5.24 3.49 29.71
CA THR A 103 6.14 3.23 28.57
C THR A 103 5.44 2.46 27.46
N ASN A 104 4.59 1.48 27.80
CA ASN A 104 3.81 0.72 26.82
C ASN A 104 2.76 1.59 26.12
N GLU A 105 2.10 2.51 26.84
CA GLU A 105 1.19 3.49 26.24
C GLU A 105 1.94 4.46 25.32
N ARG A 106 3.12 4.94 25.73
CA ARG A 106 3.98 5.78 24.87
C ARG A 106 4.38 5.05 23.59
N GLU A 107 4.85 3.81 23.69
CA GLU A 107 5.24 3.02 22.51
C GLU A 107 4.04 2.77 21.58
N ARG A 108 2.85 2.50 22.14
CA ARG A 108 1.61 2.37 21.35
C ARG A 108 1.22 3.66 20.65
N LEU A 109 1.29 4.79 21.35
CA LEU A 109 0.96 6.11 20.79
C LEU A 109 1.99 6.51 19.72
N GLU A 110 3.28 6.25 19.94
CA GLU A 110 4.34 6.47 18.95
C GLU A 110 4.11 5.64 17.69
N LYS A 111 3.76 4.35 17.83
CA LYS A 111 3.38 3.50 16.69
C LYS A 111 2.14 4.03 15.96
N GLN A 112 1.11 4.44 16.69
CA GLN A 112 -0.09 5.02 16.08
C GLN A 112 0.21 6.31 15.31
N VAL A 113 1.06 7.19 15.87
CA VAL A 113 1.48 8.42 15.19
C VAL A 113 2.30 8.10 13.94
N ALA A 114 3.20 7.10 13.99
CA ALA A 114 3.97 6.66 12.83
C ALA A 114 3.09 6.03 11.74
N ASP A 115 2.11 5.21 12.13
CA ASP A 115 1.16 4.61 11.19
C ASP A 115 0.26 5.68 10.54
N LEU A 116 -0.28 6.61 11.34
CA LEU A 116 -1.11 7.71 10.86
C LEU A 116 -0.32 8.67 9.98
N SER A 117 0.93 8.99 10.33
CA SER A 117 1.78 9.85 9.50
C SER A 117 2.06 9.20 8.15
N THR A 118 2.37 7.90 8.14
CA THR A 118 2.57 7.12 6.91
C THR A 118 1.30 7.07 6.06
N GLN A 119 0.13 6.86 6.67
CA GLN A 119 -1.15 6.88 5.96
C GLN A 119 -1.46 8.25 5.37
N LEU A 120 -1.17 9.34 6.10
CA LEU A 120 -1.42 10.70 5.67
C LEU A 120 -0.48 11.08 4.51
N GLU A 121 0.79 10.67 4.57
CA GLU A 121 1.74 10.86 3.48
C GLU A 121 1.33 10.07 2.23
N LYS A 122 0.88 8.82 2.40
CA LYS A 122 0.32 8.03 1.30
C LYS A 122 -0.91 8.69 0.68
N GLN A 123 -1.87 9.13 1.50
CA GLN A 123 -3.07 9.83 1.01
C GLN A 123 -2.73 11.15 0.30
N ARG A 124 -1.76 11.90 0.80
CA ARG A 124 -1.25 13.10 0.11
C ARG A 124 -0.62 12.74 -1.23
N GLY A 125 0.19 11.69 -1.28
CA GLY A 125 0.76 11.14 -2.51
C GLY A 125 -0.33 10.80 -3.53
N ASP A 126 -1.33 10.02 -3.11
CA ASP A 126 -2.45 9.60 -3.96
C ASP A 126 -3.28 10.82 -4.44
N ALA A 127 -3.58 11.77 -3.55
CA ALA A 127 -4.32 12.99 -3.89
C ALA A 127 -3.55 13.87 -4.89
N THR A 128 -2.24 14.05 -4.69
CA THR A 128 -1.41 14.82 -5.64
C THR A 128 -1.33 14.12 -6.99
N ALA A 129 -1.19 12.80 -7.01
CA ALA A 129 -1.25 12.00 -8.23
C ALA A 129 -2.58 12.17 -8.97
N HIS A 130 -3.72 12.09 -8.27
CA HIS A 130 -5.04 12.34 -8.86
C HIS A 130 -5.16 13.75 -9.43
N LEU A 131 -4.71 14.78 -8.70
CA LEU A 131 -4.73 16.16 -9.19
C LEU A 131 -3.87 16.36 -10.43
N THR A 132 -2.69 15.74 -10.49
CA THR A 132 -1.83 15.81 -11.69
C THR A 132 -2.48 15.12 -12.88
N ALA A 133 -3.09 13.95 -12.69
CA ALA A 133 -3.80 13.24 -13.75
C ALA A 133 -5.02 14.05 -14.25
N GLN A 134 -5.76 14.68 -13.34
CA GLN A 134 -6.91 15.53 -13.67
C GLN A 134 -6.50 16.79 -14.46
N ARG A 135 -5.38 17.44 -14.09
CA ARG A 135 -4.83 18.56 -14.86
C ARG A 135 -4.45 18.14 -16.27
N ALA A 136 -3.73 17.02 -16.39
CA ALA A 136 -3.35 16.47 -17.69
C ALA A 136 -4.59 16.10 -18.54
N ALA A 137 -5.61 15.49 -17.93
CA ALA A 137 -6.90 15.23 -18.59
C ALA A 137 -7.57 16.52 -19.10
N GLY A 138 -7.55 17.59 -18.29
CA GLY A 138 -8.06 18.89 -18.68
C GLY A 138 -7.31 19.50 -19.86
N GLU A 139 -5.97 19.36 -19.90
CA GLU A 139 -5.16 19.79 -21.04
C GLU A 139 -5.46 18.98 -22.30
N VAL A 140 -5.59 17.66 -22.18
CA VAL A 140 -5.99 16.77 -23.28
C VAL A 140 -7.36 17.15 -23.83
N TYR A 141 -8.32 17.43 -22.95
CA TYR A 141 -9.64 17.90 -23.35
C TYR A 141 -9.59 19.26 -24.07
N LYS A 142 -8.77 20.20 -23.58
CA LYS A 142 -8.55 21.48 -24.26
C LYS A 142 -7.94 21.27 -25.64
N MET A 143 -6.93 20.41 -25.79
CA MET A 143 -6.34 20.11 -27.10
C MET A 143 -7.39 19.59 -28.10
N MET A 144 -8.33 18.76 -27.66
CA MET A 144 -9.41 18.25 -28.52
C MET A 144 -10.51 19.29 -28.85
N THR A 145 -10.57 20.42 -28.15
CA THR A 145 -11.65 21.42 -28.29
C THR A 145 -11.18 22.75 -28.86
N THR A 146 -10.04 23.28 -28.41
CA THR A 146 -9.59 24.63 -28.75
C THR A 146 -8.65 24.69 -29.95
N LEU A 147 -7.95 23.60 -30.27
CA LEU A 147 -7.04 23.60 -31.42
C LEU A 147 -7.81 23.71 -32.74
N PRO A 148 -7.26 24.39 -33.76
CA PRO A 148 -7.91 24.51 -35.05
C PRO A 148 -7.77 23.22 -35.89
N GLY A 149 -8.85 22.85 -36.58
CA GLY A 149 -8.85 21.81 -37.61
C GLY A 149 -8.28 20.46 -37.15
N ASP A 150 -7.24 20.03 -37.87
CA ASP A 150 -6.58 18.73 -37.76
C ASP A 150 -5.63 18.62 -36.56
N GLU A 151 -5.22 19.74 -35.97
CA GLU A 151 -4.36 19.74 -34.78
C GLU A 151 -5.06 19.16 -33.55
N ARG A 152 -6.39 19.18 -33.54
CA ARG A 152 -7.20 18.56 -32.50
C ARG A 152 -6.90 17.07 -32.34
N LEU A 153 -6.45 16.39 -33.40
CA LEU A 153 -6.05 14.98 -33.32
C LEU A 153 -4.86 14.74 -32.39
N LYS A 154 -3.99 15.73 -32.16
CA LYS A 154 -2.90 15.63 -31.17
C LYS A 154 -3.44 15.34 -29.76
N GLY A 155 -4.64 15.84 -29.46
CA GLY A 155 -5.33 15.53 -28.20
C GLY A 155 -5.72 14.06 -28.08
N ILE A 156 -6.03 13.40 -29.19
CA ILE A 156 -6.34 11.96 -29.20
C ILE A 156 -5.07 11.14 -28.92
N ASP A 157 -3.94 11.52 -29.51
CA ASP A 157 -2.66 10.85 -29.25
C ASP A 157 -2.21 11.06 -27.80
N ALA A 158 -2.46 12.25 -27.25
CA ALA A 158 -2.18 12.56 -25.85
C ALA A 158 -3.08 11.77 -24.89
N LEU A 159 -4.34 11.50 -25.27
CA LEU A 159 -5.26 10.66 -24.49
C LEU A 159 -4.74 9.22 -24.34
N VAL A 160 -4.15 8.64 -25.40
CA VAL A 160 -3.58 7.27 -25.35
C VAL A 160 -2.41 7.17 -24.38
N LYS A 161 -1.65 8.26 -24.20
CA LYS A 161 -0.50 8.33 -23.29
C LYS A 161 -0.89 8.64 -21.84
N LEU A 162 -2.15 9.03 -21.60
CA LEU A 162 -2.62 9.44 -20.29
C LEU A 162 -2.92 8.21 -19.41
N ASP A 163 -2.52 8.28 -18.13
CA ASP A 163 -2.91 7.27 -17.15
C ASP A 163 -4.40 7.43 -16.79
N THR A 164 -5.24 6.72 -17.54
CA THR A 164 -6.69 6.75 -17.36
C THR A 164 -7.14 6.07 -16.07
N GLN A 165 -6.30 5.26 -15.40
CA GLN A 165 -6.71 4.55 -14.18
C GLN A 165 -6.91 5.49 -12.99
N ARG A 166 -6.18 6.62 -12.99
CA ARG A 166 -6.27 7.66 -11.95
C ARG A 166 -7.39 8.67 -12.19
N LEU A 167 -8.12 8.55 -13.29
CA LEU A 167 -9.22 9.43 -13.64
C LEU A 167 -10.56 8.87 -13.12
N SER A 168 -11.48 9.77 -12.82
CA SER A 168 -12.85 9.39 -12.51
C SER A 168 -13.51 8.69 -13.72
N SER A 169 -14.57 7.91 -13.46
CA SER A 169 -15.35 7.28 -14.53
C SER A 169 -15.92 8.31 -15.51
N LEU A 170 -16.42 9.43 -14.99
CA LEU A 170 -16.99 10.52 -15.79
C LEU A 170 -15.94 11.19 -16.68
N GLU A 171 -14.75 11.50 -16.15
CA GLU A 171 -13.67 12.12 -16.94
C GLU A 171 -13.20 11.21 -18.07
N ARG A 172 -13.03 9.91 -17.79
CA ARG A 172 -12.69 8.93 -18.83
C ARG A 172 -13.75 8.87 -19.91
N GLN A 173 -15.02 8.79 -19.52
CA GLN A 173 -16.12 8.73 -20.47
C GLN A 173 -16.18 10.01 -21.32
N ALA A 174 -16.09 11.19 -20.71
CA ALA A 174 -16.10 12.47 -21.43
C ALA A 174 -14.94 12.59 -22.42
N LEU A 175 -13.73 12.16 -22.04
CA LEU A 175 -12.57 12.14 -22.94
C LEU A 175 -12.76 11.16 -24.10
N ASN A 176 -13.26 9.95 -23.82
CA ASN A 176 -13.51 8.94 -24.84
C ASN A 176 -14.60 9.37 -25.82
N ASP A 177 -15.71 9.91 -25.31
CA ASP A 177 -16.82 10.43 -26.12
C ASP A 177 -16.34 11.58 -27.00
N ARG A 178 -15.56 12.51 -26.43
CA ARG A 178 -14.99 13.61 -27.21
C ARG A 178 -14.01 13.12 -28.26
N ALA A 179 -13.13 12.17 -27.94
CA ALA A 179 -12.20 11.59 -28.89
C ALA A 179 -12.94 10.82 -30.00
N ALA A 180 -14.01 10.09 -29.68
CA ALA A 180 -14.84 9.41 -30.66
C ALA A 180 -15.55 10.40 -31.60
N ASN A 181 -16.16 11.45 -31.05
CA ASN A 181 -16.80 12.49 -31.84
C ASN A 181 -15.79 13.21 -32.73
N LEU A 182 -14.60 13.52 -32.22
CA LEU A 182 -13.56 14.17 -33.00
C LEU A 182 -13.02 13.28 -34.13
N ARG A 183 -12.87 11.96 -33.90
CA ARG A 183 -12.51 11.01 -34.98
C ARG A 183 -13.58 10.98 -36.07
N ARG A 184 -14.86 11.00 -35.71
CA ARG A 184 -15.96 11.07 -36.68
C ARG A 184 -15.96 12.40 -37.44
N GLU A 185 -15.96 13.54 -36.73
CA GLU A 185 -15.93 14.88 -37.35
C GLU A 185 -14.75 15.04 -38.33
N THR A 186 -13.55 14.64 -37.90
CA THR A 186 -12.35 14.75 -38.72
C THR A 186 -12.36 13.71 -39.85
N GLY A 187 -12.91 12.53 -39.58
CA GLY A 187 -13.11 11.47 -40.57
C GLY A 187 -14.04 11.93 -41.69
N ASP A 188 -15.24 12.39 -41.36
CA ASP A 188 -16.23 12.86 -42.32
C ASP A 188 -15.68 14.00 -43.18
N ALA A 189 -14.96 14.94 -42.55
CA ALA A 189 -14.29 16.02 -43.26
C ALA A 189 -13.20 15.50 -44.23
N ALA A 190 -12.36 14.54 -43.79
CA ALA A 190 -11.33 13.93 -44.64
C ALA A 190 -11.95 13.14 -45.79
N PHE A 191 -13.04 12.42 -45.56
CA PHE A 191 -13.76 11.67 -46.58
C PHE A 191 -14.34 12.59 -47.65
N GLU A 192 -14.99 13.68 -47.26
CA GLU A 192 -15.52 14.66 -48.21
C GLU A 192 -14.42 15.41 -48.97
N ARG A 193 -13.31 15.76 -48.33
CA ARG A 193 -12.13 16.30 -49.03
C ARG A 193 -11.58 15.32 -50.05
N GLY A 194 -11.45 14.04 -49.68
CA GLY A 194 -11.03 12.97 -50.57
C GLY A 194 -11.95 12.80 -51.78
N LYS A 195 -13.27 12.82 -51.59
CA LYS A 195 -14.25 12.78 -52.69
C LYS A 195 -14.17 14.00 -53.59
N GLN A 196 -13.96 15.20 -53.04
CA GLN A 196 -13.76 16.42 -53.83
C GLN A 196 -12.47 16.35 -54.65
N ALA A 197 -11.36 15.93 -54.03
CA ALA A 197 -10.08 15.73 -54.71
C ALA A 197 -10.21 14.70 -55.84
N PHE A 198 -11.00 13.63 -55.63
CA PHE A 198 -11.26 12.62 -56.64
C PHE A 198 -12.00 13.22 -57.85
N ARG A 199 -13.00 14.06 -57.61
CA ARG A 199 -13.70 14.80 -58.69
C ARG A 199 -12.81 15.78 -59.43
N ARG A 200 -11.80 16.36 -58.75
CA ARG A 200 -10.80 17.25 -59.36
C ARG A 200 -9.65 16.50 -60.03
N ASN A 201 -9.67 15.16 -60.05
CA ASN A 201 -8.61 14.31 -60.57
C ASN A 201 -7.26 14.45 -59.83
N GLU A 202 -7.27 14.91 -58.57
CA GLU A 202 -6.08 15.11 -57.73
C GLU A 202 -5.73 13.82 -56.96
N MET A 203 -5.27 12.79 -57.66
CA MET A 203 -5.11 11.44 -57.07
C MET A 203 -4.18 11.39 -55.85
N ASN A 204 -3.12 12.21 -55.81
CA ASN A 204 -2.24 12.29 -54.64
C ASN A 204 -2.96 12.83 -53.40
N ALA A 205 -3.84 13.82 -53.56
CA ALA A 205 -4.64 14.36 -52.47
C ALA A 205 -5.69 13.34 -52.00
N VAL A 206 -6.31 12.61 -52.94
CA VAL A 206 -7.23 11.49 -52.62
C VAL A 206 -6.52 10.46 -51.74
N VAL A 207 -5.30 10.07 -52.12
CA VAL A 207 -4.51 9.11 -51.35
C VAL A 207 -4.28 9.62 -49.93
N SER A 208 -3.80 10.85 -49.78
CA SER A 208 -3.52 11.45 -48.47
C SER A 208 -4.75 11.53 -47.56
N ASP A 209 -5.85 12.12 -48.06
CA ASP A 209 -7.06 12.35 -47.26
C ASP A 209 -7.80 11.03 -46.94
N LEU A 210 -7.98 10.14 -47.93
CA LEU A 210 -8.70 8.88 -47.71
C LEU A 210 -7.89 7.83 -46.96
N SER A 211 -6.56 7.81 -47.08
CA SER A 211 -5.74 6.93 -46.22
C SER A 211 -5.87 7.33 -44.76
N ARG A 212 -5.93 8.65 -44.49
CA ARG A 212 -6.11 9.17 -43.14
C ARG A 212 -7.52 8.86 -42.61
N PHE A 213 -8.53 8.97 -43.47
CA PHE A 213 -9.89 8.59 -43.12
C PHE A 213 -9.97 7.12 -42.69
N LEU A 214 -9.43 6.19 -43.49
CA LEU A 214 -9.42 4.77 -43.16
C LEU A 214 -8.63 4.47 -41.86
N ALA A 215 -7.55 5.21 -41.58
CA ALA A 215 -6.80 5.08 -40.33
C ALA A 215 -7.59 5.52 -39.08
N MET A 216 -8.66 6.31 -39.23
CA MET A 216 -9.54 6.72 -38.13
C MET A 216 -10.63 5.68 -37.79
N ASN A 217 -10.59 4.49 -38.40
CA ASN A 217 -11.58 3.42 -38.22
C ASN A 217 -13.03 3.89 -38.42
N PRO A 218 -13.38 4.33 -39.64
CA PRO A 218 -14.74 4.76 -39.96
C PRO A 218 -15.71 3.57 -39.95
N GLY A 219 -17.01 3.87 -40.01
CA GLY A 219 -18.04 2.84 -40.15
C GLY A 219 -17.84 2.00 -41.41
N GLU A 220 -18.30 0.74 -41.41
CA GLU A 220 -17.99 -0.20 -42.50
C GLU A 220 -18.48 0.29 -43.87
N ALA A 221 -19.64 0.94 -43.94
CA ALA A 221 -20.17 1.50 -45.19
C ALA A 221 -19.24 2.57 -45.78
N ASP A 222 -18.84 3.56 -44.97
CA ASP A 222 -17.94 4.62 -45.43
C ASP A 222 -16.53 4.09 -45.69
N ALA A 223 -16.09 3.08 -44.93
CA ALA A 223 -14.82 2.40 -45.15
C ALA A 223 -14.77 1.70 -46.52
N LEU A 224 -15.87 1.08 -46.94
CA LEU A 224 -15.98 0.46 -48.27
C LEU A 224 -15.91 1.52 -49.37
N ASP A 225 -16.70 2.59 -49.26
CA ASP A 225 -16.67 3.70 -50.24
C ASP A 225 -15.28 4.34 -50.33
N ALA A 226 -14.62 4.60 -49.19
CA ALA A 226 -13.27 5.12 -49.17
C ALA A 226 -12.26 4.14 -49.79
N SER A 227 -12.43 2.83 -49.58
CA SER A 227 -11.60 1.80 -50.21
C SER A 227 -11.73 1.81 -51.73
N PHE A 228 -12.93 2.05 -52.26
CA PHE A 228 -13.15 2.20 -53.70
C PHE A 228 -12.41 3.43 -54.28
N PHE A 229 -12.62 4.61 -53.70
CA PHE A 229 -11.96 5.84 -54.19
C PHE A 229 -10.44 5.77 -54.05
N LEU A 230 -9.95 5.26 -52.92
CA LEU A 230 -8.52 5.11 -52.65
C LEU A 230 -7.88 4.05 -53.56
N GLY A 231 -8.55 2.90 -53.74
CA GLY A 231 -8.11 1.85 -54.66
C GLY A 231 -8.05 2.34 -56.11
N THR A 232 -9.02 3.15 -56.53
CA THR A 232 -9.02 3.79 -57.85
C THR A 232 -7.87 4.78 -57.98
N ALA A 233 -7.62 5.61 -56.97
CA ALA A 233 -6.51 6.56 -56.97
C ALA A 233 -5.15 5.86 -57.06
N TYR A 234 -4.94 4.80 -56.29
CA TYR A 234 -3.70 4.00 -56.38
C TYR A 234 -3.54 3.33 -57.74
N ASN A 235 -4.63 2.84 -58.35
CA ASN A 235 -4.58 2.27 -59.70
C ASN A 235 -4.13 3.32 -60.74
N GLN A 236 -4.68 4.53 -60.67
CA GLN A 236 -4.29 5.64 -61.57
C GLN A 236 -2.84 6.09 -61.35
N LEU A 237 -2.35 6.02 -60.12
CA LEU A 237 -0.95 6.31 -59.76
C LEU A 237 0.01 5.13 -60.04
N ARG A 238 -0.46 4.06 -60.72
CA ARG A 238 0.29 2.82 -60.99
C ARG A 238 0.82 2.08 -59.75
N GLN A 239 0.29 2.39 -58.57
CA GLN A 239 0.61 1.68 -57.32
C GLN A 239 -0.32 0.47 -57.16
N HIS A 240 -0.23 -0.47 -58.10
CA HIS A 240 -1.16 -1.60 -58.19
C HIS A 240 -1.12 -2.52 -56.96
N ASP A 241 0.05 -2.67 -56.33
CA ASP A 241 0.21 -3.46 -55.09
C ASP A 241 -0.68 -2.96 -53.95
N LYS A 242 -0.85 -1.63 -53.83
CA LYS A 242 -1.71 -1.01 -52.82
C LYS A 242 -3.18 -0.97 -53.24
N ALA A 243 -3.44 -0.91 -54.55
CA ALA A 243 -4.80 -0.85 -55.09
C ALA A 243 -5.56 -2.17 -54.90
N VAL A 244 -4.89 -3.31 -55.12
CA VAL A 244 -5.48 -4.65 -55.03
C VAL A 244 -6.26 -4.89 -53.74
N PRO A 245 -5.68 -4.76 -52.52
CA PRO A 245 -6.39 -5.08 -51.29
C PRO A 245 -7.60 -4.16 -51.04
N LEU A 246 -7.52 -2.90 -51.45
CA LEU A 246 -8.59 -1.92 -51.28
C LEU A 246 -9.77 -2.16 -52.23
N LEU A 247 -9.45 -2.44 -53.50
CA LEU A 247 -10.47 -2.76 -54.51
C LEU A 247 -11.12 -4.13 -54.22
N ALA A 248 -10.34 -5.13 -53.80
CA ALA A 248 -10.87 -6.43 -53.38
C ALA A 248 -11.85 -6.28 -52.21
N ARG A 249 -11.47 -5.52 -51.18
CA ARG A 249 -12.35 -5.23 -50.04
C ARG A 249 -13.68 -4.62 -50.48
N PHE A 250 -13.67 -3.67 -51.41
CA PHE A 250 -14.89 -3.06 -51.93
C PHE A 250 -15.76 -4.06 -52.73
N VAL A 251 -15.14 -4.84 -53.63
CA VAL A 251 -15.84 -5.83 -54.46
C VAL A 251 -16.49 -6.92 -53.62
N ASP A 252 -15.84 -7.35 -52.54
CA ASP A 252 -16.34 -8.38 -51.63
C ASP A 252 -17.39 -7.83 -50.65
N GLY A 253 -17.20 -6.59 -50.18
CA GLY A 253 -18.04 -5.95 -49.18
C GLY A 253 -19.35 -5.36 -49.72
N ASP A 254 -19.31 -4.65 -50.85
CA ASP A 254 -20.51 -4.02 -51.45
C ASP A 254 -20.93 -4.70 -52.76
N LYS A 255 -21.58 -5.85 -52.62
CA LYS A 255 -22.05 -6.67 -53.75
C LYS A 255 -23.15 -6.03 -54.59
N LYS A 256 -23.85 -5.01 -54.07
CA LYS A 256 -25.00 -4.37 -54.72
C LYS A 256 -24.65 -3.01 -55.33
N SER A 257 -23.43 -2.52 -55.11
CA SER A 257 -23.02 -1.24 -55.67
C SER A 257 -23.11 -1.19 -57.18
N LYS A 258 -23.59 -0.06 -57.71
CA LYS A 258 -23.60 0.23 -59.15
C LYS A 258 -22.19 0.43 -59.71
N THR A 259 -21.20 0.73 -58.87
CA THR A 259 -19.80 0.92 -59.27
C THR A 259 -18.96 -0.34 -59.05
N ARG A 260 -19.57 -1.45 -58.59
CA ARG A 260 -18.86 -2.72 -58.37
C ARG A 260 -18.26 -3.27 -59.66
N ASP A 261 -18.96 -3.20 -60.78
CA ASP A 261 -18.44 -3.66 -62.07
C ASP A 261 -17.19 -2.84 -62.48
N TYR A 262 -17.20 -1.52 -62.30
CA TYR A 262 -16.03 -0.67 -62.51
C TYR A 262 -14.89 -1.00 -61.55
N ALA A 263 -15.18 -1.26 -60.27
CA ALA A 263 -14.17 -1.68 -59.30
C ALA A 263 -13.54 -3.03 -59.68
N MET A 264 -14.34 -3.99 -60.15
CA MET A 264 -13.86 -5.29 -60.64
C MET A 264 -12.96 -5.14 -61.87
N LEU A 265 -13.26 -4.20 -62.76
CA LEU A 265 -12.39 -3.86 -63.89
C LEU A 265 -11.03 -3.35 -63.42
N LEU A 266 -11.02 -2.39 -62.48
CA LEU A 266 -9.78 -1.84 -61.92
C LEU A 266 -9.00 -2.87 -61.09
N LEU A 267 -9.71 -3.77 -60.41
CA LEU A 267 -9.11 -4.87 -59.66
C LEU A 267 -8.43 -5.85 -60.61
N ALA A 268 -9.13 -6.27 -61.67
CA ALA A 268 -8.55 -7.11 -62.71
C ALA A 268 -7.33 -6.47 -63.36
N GLN A 269 -7.39 -5.16 -63.64
CA GLN A 269 -6.22 -4.41 -64.12
C GLN A 269 -5.07 -4.48 -63.13
N SER A 270 -5.32 -4.20 -61.85
CA SER A 270 -4.29 -4.22 -60.81
C SER A 270 -3.67 -5.60 -60.65
N TYR A 271 -4.47 -6.67 -60.76
CA TYR A 271 -3.96 -8.04 -60.77
C TYR A 271 -3.08 -8.35 -61.99
N GLN A 272 -3.41 -7.86 -63.19
CA GLN A 272 -2.57 -8.05 -64.37
C GLN A 272 -1.21 -7.37 -64.23
N GLU A 273 -1.20 -6.14 -63.71
CA GLU A 273 0.02 -5.35 -63.53
C GLU A 273 0.90 -5.90 -62.39
N THR A 274 0.30 -6.58 -61.42
CA THR A 274 1.03 -7.28 -60.33
C THR A 274 1.40 -8.73 -60.70
N GLY A 275 1.14 -9.17 -61.93
CA GLY A 275 1.46 -10.52 -62.42
C GLY A 275 0.51 -11.63 -61.93
N ALA A 276 -0.52 -11.31 -61.17
CA ALA A 276 -1.54 -12.25 -60.69
C ALA A 276 -2.60 -12.54 -61.78
N TYR A 277 -2.16 -13.06 -62.93
CA TYR A 277 -3.00 -13.25 -64.11
C TYR A 277 -4.19 -14.20 -63.90
N ASP A 278 -4.05 -15.24 -63.08
CA ASP A 278 -5.14 -16.15 -62.76
C ASP A 278 -6.27 -15.44 -62.01
N LYS A 279 -5.92 -14.69 -60.95
CA LYS A 279 -6.88 -13.88 -60.17
C LYS A 279 -7.53 -12.80 -61.04
N ALA A 280 -6.77 -12.20 -61.96
CA ALA A 280 -7.32 -11.26 -62.93
C ALA A 280 -8.38 -11.93 -63.80
N ALA A 281 -8.07 -13.10 -64.37
CA ALA A 281 -8.99 -13.83 -65.23
C ALA A 281 -10.27 -14.25 -64.47
N ASP A 282 -10.13 -14.71 -63.22
CA ASP A 282 -11.27 -15.09 -62.37
C ASP A 282 -12.15 -13.89 -62.03
N THR A 283 -11.56 -12.77 -61.63
CA THR A 283 -12.29 -11.51 -61.36
C THR A 283 -13.10 -11.07 -62.58
N VAL A 284 -12.51 -11.15 -63.77
CA VAL A 284 -13.19 -10.79 -65.03
C VAL A 284 -14.31 -11.77 -65.37
N ARG A 285 -14.11 -13.08 -65.16
CA ARG A 285 -15.17 -14.09 -65.37
C ARG A 285 -16.36 -13.82 -64.45
N ASP A 286 -16.10 -13.55 -63.16
CA ASP A 286 -17.14 -13.20 -62.19
C ASP A 286 -17.88 -11.92 -62.60
N ALA A 287 -17.15 -10.90 -63.06
CA ALA A 287 -17.75 -9.65 -63.53
C ALA A 287 -18.68 -9.87 -64.73
N LEU A 288 -18.27 -10.69 -65.71
CA LEU A 288 -19.07 -11.00 -66.90
C LEU A 288 -20.29 -11.87 -66.59
N ALA A 289 -20.19 -12.76 -65.59
CA ALA A 289 -21.31 -13.58 -65.13
C ALA A 289 -22.32 -12.74 -64.32
N THR A 290 -21.83 -11.88 -63.43
CA THR A 290 -22.66 -11.05 -62.54
C THR A 290 -23.26 -9.84 -63.27
N TYR A 291 -22.55 -9.24 -64.23
CA TYR A 291 -22.97 -8.05 -64.96
C TYR A 291 -22.94 -8.25 -66.49
N PRO A 292 -23.88 -9.02 -67.07
CA PRO A 292 -23.90 -9.32 -68.50
C PRO A 292 -24.10 -8.11 -69.41
N ALA A 293 -24.65 -7.01 -68.89
CA ALA A 293 -24.96 -5.78 -69.61
C ALA A 293 -24.10 -4.57 -69.18
N THR A 294 -22.92 -4.79 -68.59
CA THR A 294 -22.02 -3.71 -68.18
C THR A 294 -21.50 -2.90 -69.38
N GLN A 295 -21.30 -1.59 -69.21
CA GLN A 295 -20.66 -0.75 -70.23
C GLN A 295 -19.19 -1.13 -70.48
N TYR A 296 -18.57 -1.89 -69.55
CA TYR A 296 -17.17 -2.30 -69.63
C TYR A 296 -16.95 -3.65 -70.30
N LEU A 297 -17.98 -4.24 -70.95
CA LEU A 297 -17.91 -5.59 -71.55
C LEU A 297 -16.71 -5.79 -72.48
N SER A 298 -16.44 -4.82 -73.35
CA SER A 298 -15.30 -4.88 -74.29
C SER A 298 -13.96 -4.93 -73.55
N GLN A 299 -13.82 -4.11 -72.51
CA GLN A 299 -12.60 -4.01 -71.69
C GLN A 299 -12.38 -5.30 -70.89
N PHE A 300 -13.44 -5.86 -70.31
CA PHE A 300 -13.40 -7.16 -69.65
C PHE A 300 -12.94 -8.28 -70.60
N ARG A 301 -13.56 -8.40 -71.79
CA ARG A 301 -13.14 -9.42 -72.77
C ARG A 301 -11.69 -9.26 -73.21
N GLY A 302 -11.27 -8.01 -73.48
CA GLY A 302 -9.89 -7.67 -73.79
C GLY A 302 -8.94 -8.13 -72.69
N ARG A 303 -9.22 -7.78 -71.44
CA ARG A 303 -8.41 -8.17 -70.27
C ARG A 303 -8.39 -9.67 -70.02
N LEU A 304 -9.51 -10.38 -70.21
CA LEU A 304 -9.54 -11.84 -70.09
C LEU A 304 -8.62 -12.49 -71.12
N SER A 305 -8.64 -12.00 -72.36
CA SER A 305 -7.78 -12.52 -73.44
C SER A 305 -6.29 -12.23 -73.17
N SER A 306 -5.95 -11.07 -72.62
CA SER A 306 -4.56 -10.73 -72.28
C SER A 306 -4.08 -11.48 -71.04
N ALA A 307 -4.92 -11.61 -70.00
CA ALA A 307 -4.61 -12.41 -68.82
C ALA A 307 -4.36 -13.88 -69.18
N LYS A 308 -5.22 -14.49 -70.02
CA LYS A 308 -5.02 -15.87 -70.48
C LYS A 308 -3.75 -16.03 -71.29
N ARG A 309 -3.44 -15.10 -72.21
CA ARG A 309 -2.19 -15.14 -72.99
C ARG A 309 -0.95 -14.96 -72.13
N ALA A 310 -1.00 -14.10 -71.11
CA ALA A 310 0.10 -13.93 -70.17
C ALA A 310 0.27 -15.17 -69.27
N ALA A 311 -0.83 -15.78 -68.82
CA ALA A 311 -0.81 -17.02 -68.06
C ALA A 311 -0.31 -18.22 -68.88
N SER A 312 -0.71 -18.33 -70.15
CA SER A 312 -0.25 -19.41 -71.05
C SER A 312 1.12 -19.15 -71.68
N GLY A 313 1.53 -17.88 -71.77
CA GLY A 313 2.81 -17.42 -72.32
C GLY A 313 3.94 -17.42 -71.28
N GLY A 314 3.65 -17.71 -70.00
CA GLY A 314 4.66 -18.01 -68.99
C GLY A 314 5.54 -19.22 -69.33
N ASP A 315 5.10 -20.08 -70.26
CA ASP A 315 5.89 -21.18 -70.82
C ASP A 315 6.49 -20.88 -72.20
N ALA A 316 6.21 -19.72 -72.81
CA ALA A 316 6.70 -19.38 -74.13
C ALA A 316 6.94 -17.87 -74.30
N ALA A 317 8.23 -17.51 -74.29
CA ALA A 317 8.82 -16.22 -74.67
C ALA A 317 9.10 -15.24 -73.51
N ALA A 318 10.23 -15.47 -72.85
CA ALA A 318 11.18 -14.38 -72.70
C ALA A 318 11.87 -14.14 -74.05
N PRO A 319 11.81 -12.91 -74.60
CA PRO A 319 12.90 -12.43 -75.41
C PRO A 319 13.46 -11.11 -74.87
N ALA A 320 14.79 -11.04 -74.98
CA ALA A 320 15.64 -9.85 -75.00
C ALA A 320 15.73 -9.04 -73.71
N GLY A 321 16.77 -9.38 -72.93
CA GLY A 321 17.42 -8.43 -72.05
C GLY A 321 17.79 -7.16 -72.81
N VAL A 322 17.41 -6.03 -72.23
CA VAL A 322 17.89 -4.72 -72.64
C VAL A 322 19.37 -4.63 -72.24
N PRO A 323 20.30 -4.31 -73.15
CA PRO A 323 21.70 -4.11 -72.79
C PRO A 323 21.80 -2.90 -71.86
N GLY A 324 22.55 -3.06 -70.77
CA GLY A 324 22.75 -2.04 -69.75
C GLY A 324 23.22 -0.72 -70.35
N ALA A 325 22.42 0.33 -70.15
CA ALA A 325 22.86 1.70 -70.34
C ALA A 325 23.92 2.00 -69.28
N ALA A 326 25.14 2.24 -69.76
CA ALA A 326 26.28 2.68 -68.97
C ALA A 326 25.92 3.93 -68.15
N VAL A 327 26.19 3.84 -66.85
CA VAL A 327 26.22 4.97 -65.92
C VAL A 327 27.36 5.90 -66.35
N PRO A 328 27.13 7.19 -66.65
CA PRO A 328 28.22 8.14 -66.69
C PRO A 328 28.65 8.43 -65.24
N ALA A 329 29.93 8.17 -64.98
CA ALA A 329 30.58 8.46 -63.70
C ALA A 329 30.32 9.91 -63.27
N ALA A 330 29.75 10.07 -62.08
CA ALA A 330 29.67 11.35 -61.40
C ALA A 330 31.09 11.84 -61.11
N GLN A 331 31.45 12.97 -61.73
CA GLN A 331 32.65 13.71 -61.41
C GLN A 331 32.56 14.21 -59.97
N THR A 332 33.57 13.86 -59.19
CA THR A 332 33.87 14.38 -57.86
C THR A 332 34.16 15.88 -57.95
N ALA A 333 33.22 16.71 -57.48
CA ALA A 333 33.50 18.11 -57.15
C ALA A 333 33.97 18.19 -55.69
N ALA A 334 35.22 18.59 -55.52
CA ALA A 334 35.83 18.93 -54.24
C ALA A 334 35.18 20.19 -53.61
N PRO A 335 35.29 20.39 -52.28
CA PRO A 335 34.72 21.55 -51.61
C PRO A 335 35.66 22.76 -51.75
N ALA A 336 35.10 23.90 -52.17
CA ALA A 336 35.75 25.20 -52.00
C ALA A 336 35.02 25.96 -50.89
N GLY A 337 35.75 26.27 -49.82
CA GLY A 337 35.25 27.06 -48.71
C GLY A 337 35.09 28.53 -49.06
N GLN A 338 34.17 29.18 -48.36
CA GLN A 338 34.34 30.38 -47.52
C GLN A 338 33.14 30.47 -46.58
#